data_AF-A0A5R8ZGZ9-F1
#
_entry.id   AF-A0A5R8ZGZ9-F1
#
_cell.length_a   1.000
_cell.length_b   1.000
_cell.length_c   1.000
_cell.angle_alpha   90.00
_cell.angle_beta   90.00
_cell.angle_gamma   90.00
#
_symmetry.space_group_name_H-M   'P 1'
#
loop_
_entity.id
_entity.type
_entity.pdbx_description
1 polymer ?
#
loop_
_entity_poly.entity_id
_entity_poly.type
_entity_poly.pdbx_seq_one_letter_code
_entity_poly.pdbx_strand_id
1 'polypeptide(L)'
;MIKINKRHKASLVRKYVDYAIEEILLPNLKALAGNAPANVSKRLLTFFDEGYLRALLVIEPSDIEGVIKQVSDVFPELAEYYCPALILSEINLPYHEIPSSVAEEVDKETVERLATLAAVKLTAIKAGRSLQYIDTLIACLTSGASHYKKRKMLIRLQLASAGGYKISSKERKAFPAWIKNFGSCFDFEKVAGEFGEDICNRLDLSVCPYCAIENLSILKADLSRPELDHFYPRSRFPYLAISLNNLIPAGSSCNQKSKRNHPMLSHAHPFVQGMGDEDLFVFNYLSNGNKITDLKIGLKAQSIKCNNMNIERFRLAEKYKYYEELTCWFSNAYAMKSLLRQLGHRVSSAEVKGLPYFESELKRATNKVTAQQFKVEAVNKIFGTAFKVMQQKP
;
A
#
# COMPACT_ATOMS: atom_id res chain seq x y z
N MET A 1 -3.33 -12.09 -1.30
CA MET A 1 -4.10 -10.83 -1.22
C MET A 1 -5.49 -11.06 -1.76
N ILE A 2 -6.49 -10.59 -1.01
CA ILE A 2 -7.92 -10.75 -1.28
C ILE A 2 -8.38 -9.56 -2.11
N LYS A 3 -9.13 -9.83 -3.19
CA LYS A 3 -9.86 -8.79 -3.92
C LYS A 3 -11.11 -8.39 -3.14
N ILE A 4 -11.30 -7.10 -2.92
CA ILE A 4 -12.50 -6.56 -2.29
C ILE A 4 -13.52 -6.25 -3.39
N ASN A 5 -14.62 -6.99 -3.40
CA ASN A 5 -15.67 -6.84 -4.41
C ASN A 5 -16.84 -6.01 -3.91
N LYS A 6 -17.01 -5.86 -2.59
CA LYS A 6 -18.07 -5.03 -2.00
C LYS A 6 -17.81 -3.54 -2.20
N ARG A 7 -18.83 -2.81 -2.67
CA ARG A 7 -18.83 -1.34 -2.81
C ARG A 7 -19.72 -0.67 -1.76
N HIS A 8 -19.44 0.58 -1.38
CA HIS A 8 -20.29 1.30 -0.41
C HIS A 8 -21.72 1.54 -0.94
N LYS A 9 -22.72 1.55 -0.04
CA LYS A 9 -24.11 1.86 -0.41
C LYS A 9 -24.21 3.32 -0.84
N ALA A 10 -25.00 3.62 -1.87
CA ALA A 10 -25.18 4.99 -2.37
C ALA A 10 -25.62 5.99 -1.28
N SER A 11 -26.46 5.57 -0.33
CA SER A 11 -26.88 6.40 0.80
C SER A 11 -25.73 6.76 1.75
N LEU A 12 -24.88 5.78 2.07
CA LEU A 12 -23.68 6.01 2.88
C LEU A 12 -22.70 6.93 2.17
N VAL A 13 -22.47 6.70 0.86
CA VAL A 13 -21.59 7.54 0.05
C VAL A 13 -22.08 8.99 0.03
N ARG A 14 -23.39 9.22 -0.15
CA ARG A 14 -23.96 10.57 -0.12
C ARG A 14 -23.73 11.27 1.22
N LYS A 15 -24.13 10.63 2.33
CA LYS A 15 -23.93 11.18 3.69
C LYS A 15 -22.45 11.48 3.95
N TYR A 16 -21.56 10.57 3.56
CA TYR A 16 -20.12 10.72 3.70
C TYR A 16 -19.59 11.92 2.93
N VAL A 17 -19.95 12.03 1.66
CA VAL A 17 -19.47 13.10 0.78
C VAL A 17 -19.96 14.46 1.26
N ASP A 18 -21.25 14.59 1.58
CA ASP A 18 -21.82 15.86 2.04
C ASP A 18 -21.14 16.32 3.35
N TYR A 19 -20.99 15.43 4.34
CA TYR A 19 -20.26 15.73 5.58
C TYR A 19 -18.80 16.11 5.31
N ALA A 20 -18.07 15.34 4.51
CA ALA A 20 -16.66 15.60 4.22
C ALA A 20 -16.46 16.94 3.50
N ILE A 21 -17.39 17.34 2.64
CA ILE A 21 -17.35 18.63 1.93
C ILE A 21 -17.65 19.79 2.87
N GLU A 22 -18.77 19.72 3.57
CA GLU A 22 -19.34 20.84 4.34
C GLU A 22 -18.59 21.07 5.65
N GLU A 23 -18.27 20.01 6.38
CA GLU A 23 -17.71 20.10 7.74
C GLU A 23 -16.17 20.08 7.77
N ILE A 24 -15.53 19.55 6.71
CA ILE A 24 -14.09 19.31 6.70
C ILE A 24 -13.40 20.08 5.58
N LEU A 25 -13.65 19.71 4.33
CA LEU A 25 -12.82 20.13 3.20
C LEU A 25 -12.97 21.62 2.88
N LEU A 26 -14.19 22.11 2.63
CA LEU A 26 -14.39 23.50 2.21
C LEU A 26 -13.97 24.51 3.28
N PRO A 27 -14.35 24.36 4.57
CA PRO A 27 -13.91 25.28 5.62
C PRO A 27 -12.38 25.29 5.76
N ASN A 28 -11.74 24.11 5.79
CA ASN A 28 -10.31 24.01 5.98
C ASN A 28 -9.52 24.56 4.79
N LEU A 29 -9.95 24.28 3.56
CA LEU A 29 -9.30 24.81 2.35
C LEU A 29 -9.46 26.33 2.24
N LYS A 30 -10.63 26.88 2.57
CA LYS A 30 -10.83 28.34 2.65
C LYS A 30 -9.89 28.97 3.68
N ALA A 31 -9.78 28.38 4.87
CA ALA A 31 -8.87 28.85 5.91
C ALA A 31 -7.39 28.76 5.48
N LEU A 32 -6.99 27.67 4.84
CA LEU A 32 -5.64 27.51 4.30
C LEU A 32 -5.34 28.55 3.22
N ALA A 33 -6.26 28.73 2.27
CA ALA A 33 -6.13 29.66 1.17
C ALA A 33 -6.10 31.12 1.64
N GLY A 34 -6.86 31.47 2.68
CA GLY A 34 -6.83 32.81 3.29
C GLY A 34 -5.48 33.17 3.93
N ASN A 35 -4.70 32.17 4.32
CA ASN A 35 -3.36 32.33 4.90
C ASN A 35 -2.22 32.10 3.89
N ALA A 36 -2.54 31.79 2.63
CA ALA A 36 -1.58 31.52 1.58
C ALA A 36 -1.31 32.78 0.72
N PRO A 37 -0.16 32.87 0.03
CA PRO A 37 0.07 33.94 -0.97
C PRO A 37 -1.06 34.00 -2.01
N ALA A 38 -1.40 35.19 -2.51
CA ALA A 38 -2.58 35.40 -3.36
C ALA A 38 -2.62 34.48 -4.60
N ASN A 39 -1.48 34.25 -5.26
CA ASN A 39 -1.37 33.35 -6.41
C ASN A 39 -1.64 31.89 -6.02
N VAL A 40 -1.16 31.45 -4.85
CA VAL A 40 -1.40 30.11 -4.30
C VAL A 40 -2.85 29.96 -3.87
N SER A 41 -3.40 30.96 -3.19
CA SER A 41 -4.80 31.01 -2.75
C SER A 41 -5.76 30.80 -3.92
N LYS A 42 -5.59 31.59 -5.00
CA LYS A 42 -6.37 31.44 -6.23
C LYS A 42 -6.22 30.03 -6.82
N ARG A 43 -5.00 29.50 -6.91
CA ARG A 43 -4.74 28.18 -7.49
C ARG A 43 -5.37 27.05 -6.67
N LEU A 44 -5.26 27.09 -5.34
CA LEU A 44 -5.88 26.12 -4.44
C LEU A 44 -7.39 26.10 -4.61
N LEU A 45 -8.05 27.26 -4.54
CA LEU A 45 -9.51 27.37 -4.62
C LEU A 45 -10.07 27.08 -6.02
N THR A 46 -9.26 27.28 -7.07
CA THR A 46 -9.65 26.94 -8.45
C THR A 46 -9.52 25.44 -8.71
N PHE A 47 -8.44 24.81 -8.22
CA PHE A 47 -8.21 23.39 -8.47
C PHE A 47 -9.03 22.48 -7.55
N PHE A 48 -9.04 22.77 -6.25
CA PHE A 48 -9.85 22.05 -5.27
C PHE A 48 -11.21 22.74 -5.10
N ASP A 49 -11.92 22.93 -6.21
CA ASP A 49 -13.32 23.33 -6.16
C ASP A 49 -14.21 22.21 -5.60
N GLU A 50 -15.45 22.53 -5.27
CA GLU A 50 -16.37 21.56 -4.67
C GLU A 50 -16.61 20.35 -5.57
N GLY A 51 -16.71 20.54 -6.90
CA GLY A 51 -16.94 19.45 -7.85
C GLY A 51 -15.77 18.47 -7.87
N TYR A 52 -14.55 18.99 -7.93
CA TYR A 52 -13.32 18.20 -7.87
C TYR A 52 -13.20 17.46 -6.53
N LEU A 53 -13.47 18.13 -5.40
CA LEU A 53 -13.40 17.51 -4.08
C LEU A 53 -14.43 16.38 -3.93
N ARG A 54 -15.67 16.59 -4.41
CA ARG A 54 -16.70 15.53 -4.42
C ARG A 54 -16.25 14.33 -5.23
N ALA A 55 -15.67 14.54 -6.42
CA ALA A 55 -15.12 13.47 -7.25
C ALA A 55 -13.94 12.75 -6.57
N LEU A 56 -13.05 13.50 -5.91
CA LEU A 56 -11.88 12.97 -5.19
C LEU A 56 -12.26 12.05 -4.03
N LEU A 57 -13.35 12.34 -3.32
CA LEU A 57 -13.81 11.53 -2.19
C LEU A 57 -14.28 10.13 -2.61
N VAL A 58 -14.78 9.99 -3.84
CA VAL A 58 -15.33 8.74 -4.40
C VAL A 58 -14.57 8.23 -5.61
N ILE A 59 -13.35 8.74 -5.84
CA ILE A 59 -12.50 8.41 -6.97
C ILE A 59 -12.37 6.90 -7.15
N GLU A 60 -12.52 6.40 -8.37
CA GLU A 60 -12.36 4.97 -8.61
C GLU A 60 -10.90 4.54 -8.34
N PRO A 61 -10.69 3.35 -7.74
CA PRO A 61 -9.35 2.91 -7.35
C PRO A 61 -8.34 2.86 -8.51
N SER A 62 -8.80 2.59 -9.74
CA SER A 62 -7.97 2.56 -10.95
C SER A 62 -7.43 3.94 -11.34
N ASP A 63 -8.11 5.01 -10.92
CA ASP A 63 -7.86 6.37 -11.40
C ASP A 63 -7.05 7.20 -10.39
N ILE A 64 -6.80 6.65 -9.19
CA ILE A 64 -6.11 7.35 -8.09
C ILE A 64 -4.69 7.78 -8.49
N GLU A 65 -3.93 6.95 -9.20
CA GLU A 65 -2.58 7.34 -9.65
C GLU A 65 -2.62 8.49 -10.68
N GLY A 66 -3.70 8.56 -11.48
CA GLY A 66 -3.97 9.69 -12.37
C GLY A 66 -4.17 11.00 -11.60
N VAL A 67 -4.95 10.94 -10.50
CA VAL A 67 -5.12 12.09 -9.58
C VAL A 67 -3.81 12.47 -8.91
N ILE A 68 -2.99 11.51 -8.47
CA ILE A 68 -1.68 11.79 -7.88
C ILE A 68 -0.80 12.57 -8.87
N LYS A 69 -0.77 12.12 -10.13
CA LYS A 69 -0.05 12.82 -11.20
C LYS A 69 -0.62 14.22 -11.43
N GLN A 70 -1.94 14.36 -11.54
CA GLN A 70 -2.58 15.66 -11.76
C GLN A 70 -2.27 16.67 -10.64
N VAL A 71 -2.38 16.26 -9.37
CA VAL A 71 -2.06 17.12 -8.23
C VAL A 71 -0.56 17.47 -8.22
N SER A 72 0.32 16.52 -8.54
CA SER A 72 1.75 16.75 -8.64
C SER A 72 2.12 17.75 -9.76
N ASP A 73 1.42 17.68 -10.90
CA ASP A 73 1.65 18.58 -12.03
C ASP A 73 1.20 20.02 -11.71
N VAL A 74 0.08 20.18 -10.99
CA VAL A 74 -0.46 21.50 -10.61
C VAL A 74 0.24 22.11 -9.39
N PHE A 75 0.62 21.27 -8.42
CA PHE A 75 1.27 21.67 -7.16
C PHE A 75 2.57 20.89 -6.94
N PRO A 76 3.60 21.12 -7.77
CA PRO A 76 4.89 20.43 -7.62
C PRO A 76 5.54 20.71 -6.25
N GLU A 77 5.26 21.84 -5.61
CA GLU A 77 5.74 22.12 -4.26
C GLU A 77 5.11 21.22 -3.17
N LEU A 78 3.88 20.72 -3.38
CA LEU A 78 3.28 19.70 -2.50
C LEU A 78 3.93 18.34 -2.75
N ALA A 79 4.14 17.97 -4.02
CA ALA A 79 4.83 16.73 -4.36
C ALA A 79 6.28 16.73 -3.83
N GLU A 80 7.01 17.83 -3.95
CA GLU A 80 8.33 18.00 -3.35
C GLU A 80 8.27 17.76 -1.83
N TYR A 81 7.31 18.36 -1.13
CA TYR A 81 7.24 18.25 0.33
C TYR A 81 6.83 16.85 0.82
N TYR A 82 5.80 16.27 0.22
CA TYR A 82 5.16 15.05 0.72
C TYR A 82 5.73 13.77 0.08
N CYS A 83 6.10 13.81 -1.20
CA CYS A 83 6.61 12.64 -1.93
C CYS A 83 7.58 13.03 -3.07
N PRO A 84 8.83 13.42 -2.75
CA PRO A 84 9.80 13.91 -3.75
C PRO A 84 10.00 13.00 -4.97
N ALA A 85 9.79 11.69 -4.82
CA ALA A 85 9.91 10.71 -5.90
C ALA A 85 9.00 11.01 -7.10
N LEU A 86 7.85 11.66 -6.90
CA LEU A 86 6.94 12.04 -7.99
C LEU A 86 7.58 12.98 -9.01
N ILE A 87 8.59 13.74 -8.57
CA ILE A 87 9.30 14.72 -9.39
C ILE A 87 10.70 14.22 -9.76
N LEU A 88 11.30 13.42 -8.87
CA LEU A 88 12.70 13.01 -8.97
C LEU A 88 12.92 11.63 -9.60
N SER A 89 11.86 10.84 -9.88
CA SER A 89 12.01 9.49 -10.44
C SER A 89 12.79 9.49 -11.76
N GLU A 90 12.59 10.50 -12.60
CA GLU A 90 13.17 10.60 -13.95
C GLU A 90 14.60 11.18 -13.96
N ILE A 91 15.19 11.47 -12.80
CA ILE A 91 16.50 12.10 -12.75
C ILE A 91 17.60 11.20 -13.33
N ASN A 92 17.43 9.87 -13.35
CA ASN A 92 18.31 8.92 -14.05
C ASN A 92 19.81 9.24 -13.89
N LEU A 93 20.33 9.08 -12.68
CA LEU A 93 21.76 9.23 -12.37
C LEU A 93 22.44 7.87 -12.27
N PRO A 94 23.73 7.74 -12.61
CA PRO A 94 24.48 6.49 -12.46
C PRO A 94 24.83 6.24 -10.98
N TYR A 95 23.80 5.94 -10.18
CA TYR A 95 23.93 5.80 -8.73
C TYR A 95 24.83 4.64 -8.29
N HIS A 96 25.10 3.67 -9.17
CA HIS A 96 26.04 2.57 -8.90
C HIS A 96 27.48 3.07 -8.66
N GLU A 97 27.81 4.27 -9.15
CA GLU A 97 29.10 4.93 -8.92
C GLU A 97 29.19 5.60 -7.53
N ILE A 98 28.10 5.57 -6.76
CA ILE A 98 28.03 6.13 -5.41
C ILE A 98 27.72 5.00 -4.43
N PRO A 99 28.74 4.44 -3.77
CA PRO A 99 28.56 3.51 -2.67
C PRO A 99 27.58 4.06 -1.64
N SER A 100 26.62 3.22 -1.26
CA SER A 100 25.59 3.56 -0.28
C SER A 100 26.18 3.75 1.11
N SER A 101 27.30 3.07 1.40
CA SER A 101 28.09 3.25 2.62
C SER A 101 29.01 4.45 2.48
N VAL A 102 28.96 5.37 3.45
CA VAL A 102 29.88 6.51 3.52
C VAL A 102 31.31 6.07 3.83
N ALA A 103 31.52 4.83 4.32
CA ALA A 103 32.82 4.28 4.65
C ALA A 103 33.62 3.79 3.43
N GLU A 104 32.97 3.55 2.30
CA GLU A 104 33.66 3.17 1.06
C GLU A 104 34.23 4.42 0.38
N GLU A 105 35.47 4.36 -0.08
CA GLU A 105 36.13 5.48 -0.76
C GLU A 105 35.51 5.72 -2.14
N VAL A 106 35.33 6.99 -2.48
CA VAL A 106 34.94 7.46 -3.82
C VAL A 106 35.86 8.60 -4.14
N ASP A 107 36.46 8.57 -5.33
CA ASP A 107 37.37 9.61 -5.74
C ASP A 107 36.62 10.96 -5.90
N LYS A 108 37.36 12.05 -5.71
CA LYS A 108 36.81 13.40 -5.71
C LYS A 108 36.25 13.80 -7.09
N GLU A 109 36.85 13.31 -8.17
CA GLU A 109 36.48 13.66 -9.53
C GLU A 109 35.11 13.09 -9.90
N THR A 110 34.87 11.82 -9.55
CA THR A 110 33.56 11.16 -9.68
C THR A 110 32.47 11.92 -8.93
N VAL A 111 32.71 12.32 -7.68
CA VAL A 111 31.73 13.09 -6.90
C VAL A 111 31.41 14.43 -7.55
N GLU A 112 32.41 15.16 -8.06
CA GLU A 112 32.21 16.45 -8.71
C GLU A 112 31.48 16.33 -10.06
N ARG A 113 31.84 15.32 -10.86
CA ARG A 113 31.14 15.01 -12.12
C ARG A 113 29.68 14.69 -11.88
N LEU A 114 29.37 13.84 -10.90
CA LEU A 114 27.99 13.48 -10.56
C LEU A 114 27.22 14.64 -9.93
N ALA A 115 27.88 15.49 -9.13
CA ALA A 115 27.26 16.70 -8.60
C ALA A 115 26.87 17.67 -9.71
N THR A 116 27.74 17.86 -10.70
CA THR A 116 27.47 18.70 -11.87
C THR A 116 26.31 18.15 -12.69
N LEU A 117 26.31 16.85 -12.99
CA LEU A 117 25.23 16.19 -13.72
C LEU A 117 23.89 16.29 -12.97
N ALA A 118 23.90 16.01 -11.66
CA ALA A 118 22.71 16.11 -10.82
C ALA A 118 22.17 17.55 -10.79
N ALA A 119 23.03 18.56 -10.66
CA ALA A 119 22.62 19.96 -10.66
C ALA A 119 21.95 20.38 -11.98
N VAL A 120 22.51 19.97 -13.13
CA VAL A 120 21.92 20.23 -14.46
C VAL A 120 20.53 19.62 -14.55
N LYS A 121 20.38 18.35 -14.17
CA LYS A 121 19.10 17.64 -14.24
C LYS A 121 18.06 18.21 -13.27
N LEU A 122 18.45 18.52 -12.03
CA LEU A 122 17.58 19.18 -11.06
C LEU A 122 17.11 20.56 -11.54
N THR A 123 17.99 21.32 -12.20
CA THR A 123 17.65 22.62 -12.79
C THR A 123 16.62 22.46 -13.92
N ALA A 124 16.78 21.44 -14.77
CA ALA A 124 15.79 21.12 -15.81
C ALA A 124 14.44 20.71 -15.21
N ILE A 125 14.44 19.82 -14.20
CA ILE A 125 13.23 19.38 -13.48
C ILE A 125 12.49 20.57 -12.84
N LYS A 126 13.25 21.47 -12.19
CA LYS A 126 12.73 22.70 -11.58
C LYS A 126 12.05 23.58 -12.62
N ALA A 127 12.54 23.63 -13.86
CA ALA A 127 11.96 24.38 -14.99
C ALA A 127 11.58 25.83 -14.62
N GLY A 128 12.43 26.51 -13.85
CA GLY A 128 12.21 27.89 -13.40
C GLY A 128 11.24 28.08 -12.22
N ARG A 129 10.59 27.03 -11.72
CA ARG A 129 9.69 27.06 -10.55
C ARG A 129 10.49 27.17 -9.26
N SER A 130 9.98 27.80 -8.19
CA SER A 130 10.67 27.74 -6.88
C SER A 130 10.30 26.44 -6.15
N LEU A 131 11.30 25.62 -5.84
CA LEU A 131 11.15 24.31 -5.19
C LEU A 131 12.20 24.21 -4.08
N GLN A 132 11.77 24.35 -2.83
CA GLN A 132 12.62 24.63 -1.68
C GLN A 132 13.70 23.56 -1.42
N TYR A 133 13.33 22.29 -1.55
CA TYR A 133 14.26 21.18 -1.31
C TYR A 133 15.22 21.01 -2.50
N ILE A 134 14.71 21.09 -3.72
CA ILE A 134 15.51 21.02 -4.95
C ILE A 134 16.49 22.19 -5.04
N ASP A 135 16.06 23.41 -4.68
CA ASP A 135 16.93 24.59 -4.61
C ASP A 135 18.07 24.40 -3.61
N THR A 136 17.77 23.77 -2.46
CA THR A 136 18.79 23.44 -1.46
C THR A 136 19.78 22.40 -1.99
N LEU A 137 19.30 21.40 -2.74
CA LEU A 137 20.16 20.40 -3.39
C LEU A 137 21.07 21.05 -4.43
N ILE A 138 20.51 21.83 -5.36
CA ILE A 138 21.26 22.52 -6.41
C ILE A 138 22.35 23.41 -5.79
N ALA A 139 21.98 24.28 -4.84
CA ALA A 139 22.93 25.18 -4.19
C ALA A 139 24.09 24.41 -3.50
N CYS A 140 23.80 23.26 -2.88
CA CYS A 140 24.84 22.44 -2.26
C CYS A 140 25.74 21.73 -3.29
N LEU A 141 25.18 21.33 -4.44
CA LEU A 141 25.92 20.60 -5.48
C LEU A 141 26.78 21.53 -6.34
N THR A 142 26.36 22.78 -6.55
CA THR A 142 27.07 23.76 -7.38
C THR A 142 28.03 24.67 -6.62
N SER A 143 27.86 24.82 -5.29
CA SER A 143 28.77 25.63 -4.47
C SER A 143 30.14 24.98 -4.27
N GLY A 144 31.10 25.75 -3.72
CA GLY A 144 32.39 25.26 -3.23
C GLY A 144 32.30 24.35 -2.00
N ALA A 145 31.19 23.63 -1.80
CA ALA A 145 31.01 22.67 -0.74
C ALA A 145 32.03 21.52 -0.85
N SER A 146 32.41 20.94 0.30
CA SER A 146 33.32 19.80 0.31
C SER A 146 32.74 18.59 -0.44
N HIS A 147 33.62 17.79 -1.04
CA HIS A 147 33.23 16.56 -1.75
C HIS A 147 32.39 15.64 -0.85
N TYR A 148 32.72 15.52 0.43
CA TYR A 148 31.94 14.76 1.41
C TYR A 148 30.48 15.25 1.50
N LYS A 149 30.28 16.57 1.55
CA LYS A 149 28.94 17.17 1.63
C LYS A 149 28.16 16.94 0.33
N LYS A 150 28.81 17.06 -0.83
CA LYS A 150 28.21 16.76 -2.14
C LYS A 150 27.81 15.30 -2.26
N ARG A 151 28.69 14.37 -1.89
CA ARG A 151 28.40 12.93 -1.84
C ARG A 151 27.18 12.62 -0.97
N LYS A 152 27.09 13.21 0.22
CA LYS A 152 25.92 13.05 1.10
C LYS A 152 24.62 13.55 0.44
N MET A 153 24.66 14.63 -0.34
CA MET A 153 23.48 15.11 -1.07
C MET A 153 23.10 14.19 -2.21
N LEU A 154 24.07 13.62 -2.93
CA LEU A 154 23.81 12.66 -4.00
C LEU A 154 23.16 11.37 -3.47
N ILE A 155 23.61 10.84 -2.32
CA ILE A 155 22.97 9.69 -1.66
C ILE A 155 21.53 10.04 -1.24
N ARG A 156 21.28 11.25 -0.72
CA ARG A 156 19.91 11.69 -0.39
C ARG A 156 19.04 11.78 -1.63
N LEU A 157 19.58 12.32 -2.72
CA LEU A 157 18.89 12.42 -4.00
C LEU A 157 18.53 11.04 -4.55
N GLN A 158 19.42 10.05 -4.44
CA GLN A 158 19.14 8.65 -4.76
C GLN A 158 17.99 8.09 -3.92
N LEU A 159 18.03 8.28 -2.60
CA LEU A 159 16.95 7.84 -1.72
C LEU A 159 15.64 8.55 -2.05
N ALA A 160 15.69 9.82 -2.46
CA ALA A 160 14.51 10.62 -2.80
C ALA A 160 13.87 10.19 -4.11
N SER A 161 14.67 9.95 -5.16
CA SER A 161 14.19 9.43 -6.44
C SER A 161 13.63 8.01 -6.30
N ALA A 162 14.20 7.18 -5.43
CA ALA A 162 13.70 5.84 -5.13
C ALA A 162 12.46 5.83 -4.18
N GLY A 163 12.00 6.99 -3.70
CA GLY A 163 10.87 7.09 -2.78
C GLY A 163 11.16 6.71 -1.33
N GLY A 164 12.42 6.41 -0.98
CA GLY A 164 12.86 6.12 0.39
C GLY A 164 13.11 7.35 1.26
N TYR A 165 13.24 8.54 0.66
CA TYR A 165 13.55 9.76 1.41
C TYR A 165 12.31 10.39 2.07
N LYS A 166 12.48 10.79 3.33
CA LYS A 166 11.53 11.63 4.07
C LYS A 166 12.21 12.93 4.44
N ILE A 167 11.60 14.06 4.06
CA ILE A 167 12.10 15.39 4.44
C ILE A 167 12.23 15.47 5.96
N SER A 168 13.42 15.85 6.41
CA SER A 168 13.76 15.96 7.83
C SER A 168 12.99 17.07 8.53
N SER A 169 12.88 17.02 9.85
CA SER A 169 12.26 18.09 10.65
C SER A 169 12.92 19.46 10.40
N LYS A 170 14.23 19.49 10.21
CA LYS A 170 14.98 20.71 9.89
C LYS A 170 14.58 21.27 8.51
N GLU A 171 14.56 20.42 7.49
CA GLU A 171 14.18 20.83 6.13
C GLU A 171 12.73 21.28 6.07
N ARG A 172 11.82 20.59 6.78
CA ARG A 172 10.40 20.98 6.87
C ARG A 172 10.19 22.41 7.35
N LYS A 173 11.06 22.93 8.24
CA LYS A 173 10.95 24.32 8.73
C LYS A 173 11.11 25.37 7.64
N ALA A 174 11.88 25.07 6.60
CA ALA A 174 12.14 25.98 5.48
C ALA A 174 10.95 26.10 4.51
N PHE A 175 9.98 25.19 4.57
CA PHE A 175 8.81 25.23 3.70
C PHE A 175 7.77 26.27 4.17
N PRO A 176 7.06 26.93 3.23
CA PRO A 176 5.90 27.77 3.50
C PRO A 176 4.87 27.14 4.43
N ALA A 177 4.21 27.97 5.25
CA ALA A 177 3.18 27.51 6.20
C ALA A 177 2.05 26.74 5.51
N TRP A 178 1.58 27.22 4.36
CA TRP A 178 0.48 26.60 3.64
C TRP A 178 0.80 25.17 3.16
N ILE A 179 2.05 24.89 2.76
CA ILE A 179 2.47 23.52 2.37
C ILE A 179 2.46 22.59 3.56
N LYS A 180 3.01 23.05 4.70
CA LYS A 180 3.08 22.27 5.94
C LYS A 180 1.69 21.93 6.49
N ASN A 181 0.76 22.86 6.33
CA ASN A 181 -0.61 22.76 6.84
C ASN A 181 -1.58 22.19 5.79
N PHE A 182 -1.17 21.94 4.55
CA PHE A 182 -2.06 21.44 3.50
C PHE A 182 -2.77 20.15 3.92
N GLY A 183 -2.03 19.21 4.52
CA GLY A 183 -2.60 17.94 4.94
C GLY A 183 -3.65 18.00 6.03
N SER A 184 -3.71 19.08 6.85
CA SER A 184 -4.77 19.23 7.84
C SER A 184 -6.13 19.56 7.21
N CYS A 185 -6.19 19.86 5.91
CA CYS A 185 -7.46 20.05 5.22
C CYS A 185 -8.26 18.75 5.08
N PHE A 186 -7.58 17.60 5.13
CA PHE A 186 -8.14 16.26 4.95
C PHE A 186 -8.13 15.52 6.29
N ASP A 187 -8.93 15.99 7.24
CA ASP A 187 -8.99 15.50 8.62
C ASP A 187 -9.60 14.08 8.69
N PHE A 188 -8.72 13.08 8.57
CA PHE A 188 -9.09 11.67 8.62
C PHE A 188 -9.67 11.28 9.97
N GLU A 189 -9.17 11.82 11.07
CA GLU A 189 -9.57 11.46 12.43
C GLU A 189 -11.04 11.80 12.67
N LYS A 190 -11.49 12.98 12.25
CA LYS A 190 -12.91 13.36 12.30
C LYS A 190 -13.77 12.44 11.43
N VAL A 191 -13.35 12.20 10.18
CA VAL A 191 -14.11 11.37 9.24
C VAL A 191 -14.19 9.91 9.70
N ALA A 192 -13.09 9.38 10.24
CA ALA A 192 -13.01 8.01 10.71
C ALA A 192 -13.71 7.82 12.08
N GLY A 193 -13.90 8.90 12.85
CA GLY A 193 -14.78 8.93 14.02
C GLY A 193 -16.25 8.80 13.64
N GLU A 194 -16.69 9.54 12.61
CA GLU A 194 -18.09 9.55 12.16
C GLU A 194 -18.47 8.31 11.31
N PHE A 195 -17.60 7.88 10.40
CA PHE A 195 -17.94 6.86 9.38
C PHE A 195 -17.10 5.59 9.43
N GLY A 196 -16.11 5.50 10.33
CA GLY A 196 -15.15 4.40 10.32
C GLY A 196 -15.80 3.04 10.53
N GLU A 197 -16.82 2.97 11.38
CA GLU A 197 -17.57 1.73 11.62
C GLU A 197 -18.39 1.33 10.38
N ASP A 198 -19.12 2.27 9.77
CA ASP A 198 -19.91 2.05 8.56
C ASP A 198 -19.05 1.54 7.40
N ILE A 199 -17.85 2.10 7.23
CA ILE A 199 -16.88 1.65 6.22
C ILE A 199 -16.49 0.19 6.48
N CYS A 200 -16.06 -0.14 7.69
CA CYS A 200 -15.65 -1.50 8.06
C CYS A 200 -16.79 -2.52 7.92
N ASN A 201 -17.97 -2.19 8.46
CA ASN A 201 -19.16 -3.05 8.41
C ASN A 201 -19.60 -3.29 6.97
N ARG A 202 -19.53 -2.27 6.10
CA ARG A 202 -19.92 -2.41 4.70
C ARG A 202 -18.97 -3.29 3.91
N LEU A 203 -17.66 -3.15 4.11
CA LEU A 203 -16.64 -3.94 3.43
C LEU A 203 -16.59 -5.39 3.92
N ASP A 204 -17.06 -5.64 5.16
CA ASP A 204 -17.35 -6.98 5.69
C ASP A 204 -16.12 -7.92 5.67
N LEU A 205 -14.95 -7.37 5.98
CA LEU A 205 -13.69 -8.09 6.03
C LEU A 205 -13.45 -8.62 7.43
N SER A 206 -13.37 -9.96 7.57
CA SER A 206 -12.99 -10.62 8.82
C SER A 206 -11.50 -10.99 8.85
N VAL A 207 -10.81 -10.82 7.71
CA VAL A 207 -9.40 -11.17 7.53
C VAL A 207 -8.73 -10.06 6.72
N CYS A 208 -7.48 -9.74 7.03
CA CYS A 208 -6.73 -8.68 6.38
C CYS A 208 -6.63 -8.95 4.87
N PRO A 209 -7.03 -7.99 4.01
CA PRO A 209 -7.05 -8.21 2.58
C PRO A 209 -5.64 -8.36 2.02
N TYR A 210 -4.62 -7.79 2.65
CA TYR A 210 -3.23 -7.87 2.19
C TYR A 210 -2.64 -9.28 2.34
N CYS A 211 -2.57 -9.79 3.57
CA CYS A 211 -1.93 -11.08 3.87
C CYS A 211 -2.90 -12.26 3.91
N ALA A 212 -4.21 -12.04 4.04
CA ALA A 212 -5.21 -13.08 4.30
C ALA A 212 -4.94 -13.95 5.54
N ILE A 213 -4.05 -13.55 6.46
CA ILE A 213 -3.72 -14.31 7.68
C ILE A 213 -4.28 -13.60 8.93
N GLU A 214 -4.01 -12.31 9.07
CA GLU A 214 -4.40 -11.55 10.26
C GLU A 214 -5.92 -11.39 10.30
N ASN A 215 -6.55 -11.86 11.39
CA ASN A 215 -7.97 -11.62 11.63
C ASN A 215 -8.22 -10.14 11.91
N LEU A 216 -9.28 -9.60 11.31
CA LEU A 216 -9.78 -8.27 11.61
C LEU A 216 -10.89 -8.44 12.64
N SER A 217 -10.59 -8.14 13.89
CA SER A 217 -11.57 -8.16 14.98
C SER A 217 -12.68 -7.16 14.66
N ILE A 218 -13.88 -7.67 14.39
CA ILE A 218 -15.13 -6.92 14.55
C ILE A 218 -15.75 -7.51 15.80
N LEU A 219 -15.29 -7.05 16.97
CA LEU A 219 -16.02 -7.36 18.21
C LEU A 219 -17.33 -6.57 18.11
N LYS A 220 -18.43 -7.28 17.85
CA LYS A 220 -19.76 -6.69 17.89
C LYS A 220 -19.97 -6.14 19.30
N ALA A 221 -20.45 -4.90 19.37
CA ALA A 221 -20.58 -4.04 20.55
C ALA A 221 -19.30 -3.26 20.92
N ASP A 222 -19.25 -2.02 20.44
CA ASP A 222 -18.63 -0.83 21.05
C ASP A 222 -17.12 -0.74 21.33
N LEU A 223 -16.28 -1.76 21.08
CA LEU A 223 -14.89 -1.69 21.60
C LEU A 223 -13.73 -1.77 20.59
N SER A 224 -13.90 -2.26 19.36
CA SER A 224 -12.88 -2.01 18.32
C SER A 224 -13.37 -2.33 16.92
N ARG A 225 -13.32 -1.33 16.03
CA ARG A 225 -13.30 -1.55 14.58
C ARG A 225 -11.86 -1.84 14.13
N PRO A 226 -11.66 -2.58 13.03
CA PRO A 226 -10.35 -2.67 12.40
C PRO A 226 -9.79 -1.28 12.06
N GLU A 227 -8.46 -1.17 12.10
CA GLU A 227 -7.80 0.03 11.60
C GLU A 227 -8.05 0.19 10.10
N LEU A 228 -8.30 1.42 9.67
CA LEU A 228 -8.37 1.78 8.26
C LEU A 228 -6.95 2.18 7.82
N ASP A 229 -6.35 1.34 7.00
CA ASP A 229 -5.15 1.67 6.26
C ASP A 229 -5.48 2.67 5.15
N HIS A 230 -4.54 3.57 4.87
CA HIS A 230 -4.59 4.46 3.71
C HIS A 230 -3.73 3.85 2.62
N PHE A 231 -4.29 3.16 1.62
CA PHE A 231 -3.49 2.45 0.59
C PHE A 231 -2.37 3.34 0.04
N TYR A 232 -2.71 4.56 -0.36
CA TYR A 232 -1.81 5.68 -0.55
C TYR A 232 -1.68 6.45 0.76
N PRO A 233 -0.52 6.40 1.45
CA PRO A 233 -0.43 6.93 2.81
C PRO A 233 -0.67 8.43 2.88
N ARG A 234 -1.51 8.88 3.81
CA ARG A 234 -1.76 10.31 4.08
C ARG A 234 -0.51 11.16 4.31
N SER A 235 0.56 10.55 4.82
CA SER A 235 1.84 11.24 5.03
C SER A 235 2.57 11.62 3.72
N ARG A 236 2.12 11.07 2.58
CA ARG A 236 2.63 11.33 1.23
C ARG A 236 1.57 11.89 0.28
N PHE A 237 0.33 11.48 0.46
CA PHE A 237 -0.81 11.89 -0.37
C PHE A 237 -1.96 12.34 0.52
N PRO A 238 -1.77 13.45 1.26
CA PRO A 238 -2.78 13.89 2.24
C PRO A 238 -4.15 14.17 1.61
N TYR A 239 -4.18 14.58 0.34
CA TYR A 239 -5.44 14.81 -0.39
C TYR A 239 -6.27 13.54 -0.63
N LEU A 240 -5.68 12.36 -0.47
CA LEU A 240 -6.38 11.06 -0.51
C LEU A 240 -6.74 10.55 0.89
N ALA A 241 -6.45 11.29 1.95
CA ALA A 241 -6.59 10.79 3.33
C ALA A 241 -8.02 10.41 3.69
N ILE A 242 -9.00 11.02 3.03
CA ILE A 242 -10.43 10.76 3.22
C ILE A 242 -11.12 10.34 1.90
N SER A 243 -10.38 9.83 0.92
CA SER A 243 -11.00 9.18 -0.24
C SER A 243 -11.47 7.79 0.16
N LEU A 244 -12.75 7.46 0.00
CA LEU A 244 -13.33 6.18 0.46
C LEU A 244 -12.57 4.96 -0.05
N ASN A 245 -12.25 4.99 -1.34
CA ASN A 245 -11.53 3.89 -2.00
C ASN A 245 -10.05 3.81 -1.62
N ASN A 246 -9.51 4.78 -0.87
CA ASN A 246 -8.17 4.73 -0.28
C ASN A 246 -8.17 4.12 1.13
N LEU A 247 -9.33 3.93 1.76
CA LEU A 247 -9.48 3.46 3.13
C LEU A 247 -9.79 1.95 3.18
N ILE A 248 -8.85 1.16 3.70
CA ILE A 248 -8.89 -0.31 3.66
C ILE A 248 -8.77 -0.87 5.08
N PRO A 249 -9.78 -1.59 5.60
CA PRO A 249 -9.65 -2.34 6.85
C PRO A 249 -8.49 -3.33 6.76
N ALA A 250 -7.47 -3.19 7.62
CA ALA A 250 -6.26 -4.00 7.52
C ALA A 250 -5.64 -4.32 8.89
N GLY A 251 -4.88 -5.41 8.93
CA GLY A 251 -4.16 -5.83 10.13
C GLY A 251 -2.90 -5.01 10.37
N SER A 252 -2.53 -4.83 11.63
CA SER A 252 -1.43 -3.97 12.06
C SER A 252 -0.07 -4.42 11.52
N SER A 253 0.17 -5.72 11.30
CA SER A 253 1.44 -6.19 10.74
C SER A 253 1.55 -5.80 9.27
N CYS A 254 0.47 -5.83 8.48
CA CYS A 254 0.49 -5.32 7.11
C CYS A 254 0.56 -3.79 7.07
N ASN A 255 -0.36 -3.11 7.76
CA ASN A 255 -0.49 -1.66 7.76
C ASN A 255 0.75 -0.97 8.38
N GLN A 256 1.05 -1.27 9.64
CA GLN A 256 2.02 -0.51 10.44
C GLN A 256 3.45 -1.05 10.36
N LYS A 257 3.66 -2.34 10.07
CA LYS A 257 5.02 -2.93 10.04
C LYS A 257 5.57 -3.04 8.62
N SER A 258 4.82 -3.64 7.71
CA SER A 258 5.28 -3.88 6.33
C SER A 258 5.12 -2.67 5.41
N LYS A 259 3.91 -2.11 5.33
CA LYS A 259 3.60 -0.99 4.43
C LYS A 259 4.08 0.35 4.96
N ARG A 260 3.72 0.69 6.21
CA ARG A 260 4.04 1.99 6.84
C ARG A 260 3.64 3.16 5.93
N ASN A 261 4.60 4.01 5.60
CA ASN A 261 4.47 5.16 4.73
C ASN A 261 5.02 4.90 3.33
N HIS A 262 5.14 3.64 2.88
CA HIS A 262 5.53 3.35 1.50
C HIS A 262 4.50 3.92 0.51
N PRO A 263 4.88 4.59 -0.58
CA PRO A 263 3.93 5.29 -1.46
C PRO A 263 2.92 4.40 -2.18
N MET A 264 3.18 3.09 -2.28
CA MET A 264 2.30 2.11 -2.94
C MET A 264 1.98 2.36 -4.42
N LEU A 265 2.68 3.30 -5.08
CA LEU A 265 2.61 3.48 -6.53
C LEU A 265 2.92 2.15 -7.25
N SER A 266 2.13 1.83 -8.27
CA SER A 266 2.21 0.59 -9.06
C SER A 266 1.98 -0.73 -8.29
N HIS A 267 1.51 -0.66 -7.05
CA HIS A 267 1.11 -1.85 -6.28
C HIS A 267 -0.34 -2.20 -6.60
N ALA A 268 -0.70 -3.48 -6.49
CA ALA A 268 -2.07 -3.93 -6.74
C ALA A 268 -3.01 -3.39 -5.63
N HIS A 269 -3.99 -2.58 -6.03
CA HIS A 269 -5.02 -2.06 -5.13
C HIS A 269 -6.10 -3.14 -4.86
N PRO A 270 -6.47 -3.47 -3.61
CA PRO A 270 -7.41 -4.57 -3.31
C PRO A 270 -8.80 -4.46 -3.96
N PHE A 271 -9.32 -3.24 -4.20
CA PHE A 271 -10.55 -3.03 -4.96
C PHE A 271 -10.43 -3.30 -6.47
N VAL A 272 -9.22 -3.30 -7.03
CA VAL A 272 -8.96 -3.54 -8.46
C VAL A 272 -8.65 -5.02 -8.69
N GLN A 273 -7.68 -5.54 -7.92
CA GLN A 273 -7.02 -6.80 -8.20
C GLN A 273 -6.71 -7.57 -6.92
N GLY A 274 -6.81 -8.89 -7.00
CA GLY A 274 -6.35 -9.83 -5.99
C GLY A 274 -5.38 -10.85 -6.58
N MET A 275 -5.08 -11.90 -5.81
CA MET A 275 -4.23 -13.02 -6.26
C MET A 275 -4.98 -14.35 -6.34
N GLY A 276 -6.30 -14.37 -6.17
CA GLY A 276 -7.08 -15.61 -6.12
C GLY A 276 -7.41 -16.24 -7.47
N ASP A 277 -6.99 -15.61 -8.58
CA ASP A 277 -7.23 -16.11 -9.95
C ASP A 277 -6.02 -16.87 -10.52
N GLU A 278 -4.88 -16.85 -9.83
CA GLU A 278 -3.65 -17.57 -10.16
C GLU A 278 -3.23 -18.45 -8.98
N ASP A 279 -2.54 -19.56 -9.26
CA ASP A 279 -1.90 -20.35 -8.22
C ASP A 279 -0.82 -19.52 -7.50
N LEU A 280 -0.85 -19.51 -6.17
CA LEU A 280 0.09 -18.74 -5.37
C LEU A 280 1.07 -19.62 -4.60
N PHE A 281 0.68 -20.81 -4.15
CA PHE A 281 1.45 -21.59 -3.20
C PHE A 281 2.19 -22.77 -3.85
N VAL A 282 3.39 -23.04 -3.32
CA VAL A 282 4.18 -24.23 -3.62
C VAL A 282 4.38 -25.01 -2.33
N PHE A 283 3.94 -26.27 -2.33
CA PHE A 283 4.05 -27.17 -1.18
C PHE A 283 5.10 -28.25 -1.48
N ASN A 284 6.22 -28.20 -0.77
CA ASN A 284 7.24 -29.24 -0.79
C ASN A 284 7.28 -29.90 0.59
N TYR A 285 7.08 -31.22 0.66
CA TYR A 285 7.04 -31.91 1.94
C TYR A 285 7.68 -33.29 1.90
N LEU A 286 8.20 -33.71 3.04
CA LEU A 286 8.58 -35.09 3.31
C LEU A 286 7.51 -35.74 4.18
N SER A 287 7.20 -37.00 3.88
CA SER A 287 6.21 -37.76 4.64
C SER A 287 6.76 -39.11 5.05
N ASN A 288 6.45 -39.52 6.29
CA ASN A 288 6.65 -40.89 6.76
C ASN A 288 5.27 -41.52 7.00
N GLY A 289 4.86 -42.39 6.07
CA GLY A 289 3.53 -42.99 6.08
C GLY A 289 2.42 -41.94 5.98
N ASN A 290 1.65 -41.78 7.05
CA ASN A 290 0.52 -40.85 7.14
C ASN A 290 0.86 -39.49 7.76
N LYS A 291 2.12 -39.25 8.13
CA LYS A 291 2.55 -38.00 8.77
C LYS A 291 3.49 -37.22 7.86
N ILE A 292 3.36 -35.89 7.89
CA ILE A 292 4.34 -34.96 7.33
C ILE A 292 5.44 -34.75 8.36
N THR A 293 6.70 -34.91 7.95
CA THR A 293 7.87 -34.72 8.82
C THR A 293 8.61 -33.41 8.54
N ASP A 294 8.46 -32.87 7.34
CA ASP A 294 8.97 -31.56 6.93
C ASP A 294 8.00 -30.95 5.91
N LEU A 295 7.62 -29.69 6.08
CA LEU A 295 6.80 -28.93 5.14
C LEU A 295 7.46 -27.58 4.86
N LYS A 296 7.74 -27.33 3.59
CA LYS A 296 8.24 -26.06 3.07
C LYS A 296 7.18 -25.42 2.19
N ILE A 297 6.74 -24.25 2.61
CA ILE A 297 5.78 -23.41 1.89
C ILE A 297 6.56 -22.34 1.13
N GLY A 298 6.44 -22.35 -0.20
CA GLY A 298 6.93 -21.31 -1.10
C GLY A 298 5.80 -20.56 -1.79
N LEU A 299 6.13 -19.43 -2.42
CA LEU A 299 5.19 -18.66 -3.25
C LEU A 299 5.65 -18.64 -4.71
N LYS A 300 4.70 -18.73 -5.65
CA LYS A 300 4.94 -18.58 -7.08
C LYS A 300 4.96 -17.09 -7.44
N ALA A 301 5.88 -16.71 -8.33
CA ALA A 301 5.79 -15.43 -9.00
C ALA A 301 4.49 -15.36 -9.81
N GLN A 302 3.84 -14.21 -9.75
CA GLN A 302 2.55 -13.94 -10.39
C GLN A 302 2.77 -13.36 -11.78
N SER A 303 1.83 -13.58 -12.69
CA SER A 303 1.94 -13.10 -14.08
C SER A 303 1.99 -11.57 -14.16
N ILE A 304 1.32 -10.88 -13.22
CA ILE A 304 1.23 -9.43 -13.17
C ILE A 304 2.25 -8.85 -12.18
N LYS A 305 3.08 -7.92 -12.66
CA LYS A 305 4.15 -7.26 -11.88
C LYS A 305 3.68 -6.67 -10.55
N CYS A 306 2.54 -5.97 -10.53
CA CYS A 306 2.03 -5.32 -9.32
C CYS A 306 1.70 -6.34 -8.21
N ASN A 307 1.25 -7.56 -8.55
CA ASN A 307 1.02 -8.61 -7.57
C ASN A 307 2.33 -9.07 -6.91
N ASN A 308 3.42 -9.19 -7.69
CA ASN A 308 4.75 -9.51 -7.14
C ASN A 308 5.26 -8.41 -6.21
N MET A 309 5.04 -7.14 -6.56
CA MET A 309 5.38 -6.00 -5.69
C MET A 309 4.62 -6.08 -4.36
N ASN A 310 3.36 -6.52 -4.36
CA ASN A 310 2.58 -6.74 -3.14
C ASN A 310 3.12 -7.94 -2.31
N ILE A 311 3.51 -9.05 -2.96
CA ILE A 311 4.12 -10.21 -2.29
C ILE A 311 5.36 -9.77 -1.49
N GLU A 312 6.24 -8.99 -2.12
CA GLU A 312 7.45 -8.45 -1.49
C GLU A 312 7.11 -7.44 -0.40
N ARG A 313 6.27 -6.44 -0.73
CA ARG A 313 5.90 -5.34 0.18
C ARG A 313 5.31 -5.84 1.48
N PHE A 314 4.38 -6.80 1.40
CA PHE A 314 3.71 -7.36 2.57
C PHE A 314 4.44 -8.56 3.19
N ARG A 315 5.61 -8.93 2.65
CA ARG A 315 6.46 -10.03 3.12
C ARG A 315 5.69 -11.35 3.21
N LEU A 316 4.89 -11.64 2.19
CA LEU A 316 3.96 -12.77 2.25
C LEU A 316 4.70 -14.11 2.38
N ALA A 317 5.83 -14.28 1.68
CA ALA A 317 6.61 -15.52 1.76
C ALA A 317 7.03 -15.84 3.20
N GLU A 318 7.52 -14.85 3.94
CA GLU A 318 7.91 -15.00 5.35
C GLU A 318 6.70 -15.29 6.23
N LYS A 319 5.60 -14.54 6.05
CA LYS A 319 4.38 -14.74 6.84
C LYS A 319 3.84 -16.16 6.69
N TYR A 320 3.72 -16.66 5.47
CA TYR A 320 3.19 -18.01 5.23
C TYR A 320 4.16 -19.12 5.65
N LYS A 321 5.48 -18.91 5.47
CA LYS A 321 6.51 -19.88 5.86
C LYS A 321 6.51 -20.16 7.37
N TYR A 322 6.29 -19.14 8.20
CA TYR A 322 6.41 -19.23 9.66
C TYR A 322 5.05 -19.26 10.39
N TYR A 323 3.94 -19.40 9.68
CA TYR A 323 2.62 -19.44 10.31
C TYR A 323 2.22 -20.88 10.66
N GLU A 324 2.56 -21.28 11.89
CA GLU A 324 2.43 -22.66 12.41
C GLU A 324 1.03 -23.26 12.24
N GLU A 325 -0.02 -22.46 12.43
CA GLU A 325 -1.41 -22.91 12.26
C GLU A 325 -1.67 -23.50 10.87
N LEU A 326 -1.10 -22.92 9.81
CA LEU A 326 -1.28 -23.44 8.45
C LEU A 326 -0.42 -24.68 8.18
N THR A 327 0.75 -24.79 8.81
CA THR A 327 1.57 -26.01 8.76
C THR A 327 0.85 -27.17 9.44
N CYS A 328 0.29 -26.95 10.63
CA CYS A 328 -0.53 -27.91 11.35
C CYS A 328 -1.77 -28.30 10.54
N TRP A 329 -2.47 -27.31 9.99
CA TRP A 329 -3.66 -27.54 9.15
C TRP A 329 -3.34 -28.40 7.93
N PHE A 330 -2.25 -28.10 7.20
CA PHE A 330 -1.82 -28.89 6.04
C PHE A 330 -1.51 -30.34 6.44
N SER A 331 -0.81 -30.52 7.55
CA SER A 331 -0.41 -31.84 8.06
C SER A 331 -1.62 -32.68 8.44
N ASN A 332 -2.64 -32.08 9.07
CA ASN A 332 -3.90 -32.73 9.40
C ASN A 332 -4.72 -33.08 8.15
N ALA A 333 -4.77 -32.19 7.16
CA ALA A 333 -5.42 -32.48 5.87
C ALA A 333 -4.76 -33.68 5.16
N TYR A 334 -3.42 -33.75 5.18
CA TYR A 334 -2.67 -34.88 4.62
C TYR A 334 -2.93 -36.19 5.37
N ALA A 335 -2.87 -36.16 6.70
CA ALA A 335 -3.14 -37.32 7.54
C ALA A 335 -4.56 -37.87 7.31
N MET A 336 -5.55 -36.97 7.17
CA MET A 336 -6.93 -37.35 6.87
C MET A 336 -7.05 -38.08 5.52
N LYS A 337 -6.38 -37.61 4.46
CA LYS A 337 -6.34 -38.33 3.17
C LYS A 337 -5.79 -39.74 3.34
N SER A 338 -4.71 -39.88 4.11
CA SER A 338 -4.06 -41.17 4.33
C SER A 338 -4.97 -42.14 5.08
N LEU A 339 -5.68 -41.66 6.11
CA LEU A 339 -6.66 -42.43 6.88
C LEU A 339 -7.82 -42.91 6.00
N LEU A 340 -8.41 -42.02 5.20
CA LEU A 340 -9.51 -42.36 4.29
C LEU A 340 -9.09 -43.46 3.30
N ARG A 341 -7.85 -43.38 2.78
CA ARG A 341 -7.29 -44.42 1.92
C ARG A 341 -7.11 -45.75 2.65
N GLN A 342 -6.65 -45.75 3.90
CA GLN A 342 -6.47 -46.97 4.70
C GLN A 342 -7.81 -47.66 5.00
N LEU A 343 -8.88 -46.88 5.18
CA LEU A 343 -10.24 -47.38 5.36
C LEU A 343 -10.90 -47.85 4.04
N GLY A 344 -10.17 -47.86 2.92
CA GLY A 344 -10.66 -48.30 1.62
C GLY A 344 -11.54 -47.27 0.89
N HIS A 345 -11.71 -46.07 1.44
CA HIS A 345 -12.47 -45.01 0.78
C HIS A 345 -11.65 -44.31 -0.29
N ARG A 346 -12.13 -44.35 -1.53
CA ARG A 346 -11.67 -43.45 -2.60
C ARG A 346 -12.57 -42.23 -2.60
N VAL A 347 -12.07 -41.14 -2.03
CA VAL A 347 -12.86 -39.90 -1.91
C VAL A 347 -12.84 -39.14 -3.23
N SER A 348 -14.02 -38.98 -3.83
CA SER A 348 -14.24 -38.12 -4.98
C SER A 348 -14.06 -36.64 -4.61
N SER A 349 -13.85 -35.78 -5.60
CA SER A 349 -13.74 -34.34 -5.35
C SER A 349 -15.00 -33.73 -4.70
N ALA A 350 -16.20 -34.28 -4.94
CA ALA A 350 -17.41 -33.77 -4.32
C ALA A 350 -17.46 -34.09 -2.81
N GLU A 351 -17.02 -35.29 -2.43
CA GLU A 351 -17.01 -35.74 -1.04
C GLU A 351 -15.98 -34.98 -0.19
N VAL A 352 -14.83 -34.59 -0.76
CA VAL A 352 -13.82 -33.77 -0.03
C VAL A 352 -14.42 -32.46 0.49
N LYS A 353 -15.25 -31.76 -0.30
CA LYS A 353 -15.90 -30.51 0.15
C LYS A 353 -16.95 -30.72 1.24
N GLY A 354 -17.51 -31.93 1.33
CA GLY A 354 -18.51 -32.31 2.33
C GLY A 354 -17.91 -32.76 3.65
N LEU A 355 -16.59 -32.98 3.71
CA LEU A 355 -15.93 -33.34 4.97
C LEU A 355 -16.03 -32.18 5.97
N PRO A 356 -16.51 -32.41 7.21
CA PRO A 356 -16.67 -31.36 8.21
C PRO A 356 -15.41 -30.51 8.45
N TYR A 357 -14.23 -31.12 8.30
CA TYR A 357 -12.94 -30.44 8.45
C TYR A 357 -12.68 -29.37 7.37
N PHE A 358 -13.23 -29.53 6.17
CA PHE A 358 -13.00 -28.62 5.03
C PHE A 358 -14.20 -27.74 4.70
N GLU A 359 -15.39 -28.11 5.17
CA GLU A 359 -16.63 -27.48 4.76
C GLU A 359 -16.64 -25.96 4.97
N SER A 360 -16.32 -25.51 6.18
CA SER A 360 -16.29 -24.09 6.54
C SER A 360 -15.13 -23.33 5.89
N GLU A 361 -14.06 -24.04 5.50
CA GLU A 361 -12.84 -23.48 4.95
C GLU A 361 -12.93 -23.26 3.43
N LEU A 362 -13.58 -24.20 2.72
CA LEU A 362 -13.64 -24.20 1.26
C LEU A 362 -14.93 -23.59 0.70
N LYS A 363 -16.02 -23.53 1.48
CA LYS A 363 -17.32 -22.99 1.02
C LYS A 363 -17.52 -21.51 1.33
N ARG A 364 -16.74 -20.94 2.26
CA ARG A 364 -16.85 -19.52 2.65
C ARG A 364 -15.88 -18.66 1.85
N ALA A 365 -16.29 -17.41 1.61
CA ALA A 365 -15.52 -16.47 0.81
C ALA A 365 -14.19 -16.07 1.48
N THR A 366 -13.23 -15.64 0.66
CA THR A 366 -11.87 -15.24 1.06
C THR A 366 -11.85 -14.18 2.16
N ASN A 367 -12.82 -13.26 2.19
CA ASN A 367 -12.93 -12.24 3.23
C ASN A 367 -13.36 -12.78 4.60
N LYS A 368 -13.76 -14.06 4.69
CA LYS A 368 -14.32 -14.70 5.89
C LYS A 368 -13.46 -15.83 6.46
N VAL A 369 -12.43 -16.25 5.72
CA VAL A 369 -11.64 -17.43 6.04
C VAL A 369 -10.16 -17.08 5.96
N THR A 370 -9.46 -17.31 7.08
CA THR A 370 -8.01 -17.19 7.15
C THR A 370 -7.34 -18.09 6.12
N ALA A 371 -6.58 -17.46 5.23
CA ALA A 371 -5.78 -18.07 4.19
C ALA A 371 -6.57 -19.06 3.30
N GLN A 372 -7.80 -18.72 2.93
CA GLN A 372 -8.65 -19.61 2.13
C GLN A 372 -7.97 -20.09 0.83
N GLN A 373 -7.27 -19.21 0.11
CA GLN A 373 -6.53 -19.60 -1.09
C GLN A 373 -5.48 -20.67 -0.81
N PHE A 374 -4.70 -20.52 0.28
CA PHE A 374 -3.76 -21.55 0.73
C PHE A 374 -4.48 -22.88 0.97
N LYS A 375 -5.60 -22.85 1.69
CA LYS A 375 -6.36 -24.06 2.04
C LYS A 375 -6.95 -24.75 0.80
N VAL A 376 -7.47 -23.98 -0.15
CA VAL A 376 -7.96 -24.48 -1.45
C VAL A 376 -6.84 -25.13 -2.25
N GLU A 377 -5.71 -24.44 -2.43
CA GLU A 377 -4.58 -24.96 -3.20
C GLU A 377 -3.91 -26.17 -2.52
N ALA A 378 -3.85 -26.17 -1.18
CA ALA A 378 -3.36 -27.30 -0.40
C ALA A 378 -4.27 -28.53 -0.55
N VAL A 379 -5.59 -28.37 -0.48
CA VAL A 379 -6.54 -29.47 -0.72
C VAL A 379 -6.42 -29.99 -2.15
N ASN A 380 -6.31 -29.09 -3.14
CA ASN A 380 -6.05 -29.48 -4.52
C ASN A 380 -4.78 -30.31 -4.65
N LYS A 381 -3.68 -29.88 -4.02
CA LYS A 381 -2.42 -30.62 -4.01
C LYS A 381 -2.53 -31.97 -3.31
N ILE A 382 -3.14 -32.01 -2.13
CA ILE A 382 -3.23 -33.23 -1.31
C ILE A 382 -4.17 -34.23 -1.97
N PHE A 383 -5.38 -33.83 -2.37
CA PHE A 383 -6.42 -34.74 -2.84
C PHE A 383 -6.48 -34.90 -4.36
N GLY A 384 -5.72 -34.12 -5.14
CA GLY A 384 -5.79 -34.14 -6.60
C GLY A 384 -7.09 -33.52 -7.14
N THR A 385 -7.61 -32.51 -6.44
CA THR A 385 -8.83 -31.78 -6.83
C THR A 385 -8.50 -30.51 -7.62
N ALA A 386 -9.53 -29.88 -8.18
CA ALA A 386 -9.42 -28.61 -8.91
C ALA A 386 -10.44 -27.57 -8.39
N PHE A 387 -10.49 -27.40 -7.07
CA PHE A 387 -11.34 -26.41 -6.44
C PHE A 387 -10.86 -24.99 -6.72
N LYS A 388 -11.82 -24.08 -6.88
CA LYS A 388 -11.56 -22.66 -7.07
C LYS A 388 -11.67 -21.91 -5.74
N VAL A 389 -10.89 -20.84 -5.63
CA VAL A 389 -10.96 -19.86 -4.55
C VAL A 389 -12.35 -19.23 -4.54
N MET A 390 -13.01 -19.22 -3.37
CA MET A 390 -14.34 -18.58 -3.24
C MET A 390 -14.16 -17.09 -3.00
N GLN A 391 -14.43 -16.26 -4.01
CA GLN A 391 -14.29 -14.80 -3.89
C GLN A 391 -15.42 -14.15 -3.08
N GLN A 392 -15.16 -12.96 -2.54
CA GLN A 392 -16.20 -12.13 -1.93
C GLN A 392 -17.27 -11.78 -2.98
N LYS A 393 -18.55 -11.89 -2.65
CA LYS A 393 -19.63 -11.41 -3.52
C LYS A 393 -19.71 -9.86 -3.50
N PRO A 394 -20.11 -9.22 -4.62
CA PRO A 394 -20.26 -7.76 -4.70
C PRO A 394 -21.20 -7.13 -3.65
#